data_AF-A0A438ICR9-F1
#
_entry.id   AF-A0A438ICR9-F1
#
_cell.length_a   1.000
_cell.length_b   1.000
_cell.length_c   1.000
_cell.angle_alpha   90.00
_cell.angle_beta   90.00
_cell.angle_gamma   90.00
#
_symmetry.space_group_name_H-M   'P 1'
#
loop_
_entity.id
_entity.type
_entity.pdbx_description
1 polymer ?
#
loop_
_entity_poly.entity_id
_entity_poly.type
_entity_poly.pdbx_seq_one_letter_code
_entity_poly.pdbx_strand_id
1 'polypeptide(L)'
;MYIRGHGKIGYLTEDKKALALEESTYATWDLKNSMIMTWLINSIDEDISSNYMCYSTVNELWDNANQMYSDLGNQSQVYELTLKLGEIWQCDDMVTKYFNSLKRLWQDLNLFNDYEWKSTEDANHNKKVVEAHWIYNFFAGLNVELMRYEEGLLASLLFPRLVKLLQR
;
A
#
# COMPACT_ATOMS: atom_id res chain seq x y z
N MET A 1 1.71 -8.43 -5.40
CA MET A 1 2.04 -8.53 -6.85
C MET A 1 2.05 -9.97 -7.39
N TYR A 2 2.49 -10.96 -6.61
CA TYR A 2 2.65 -12.37 -7.03
C TYR A 2 1.35 -13.09 -7.46
N ILE A 3 0.34 -13.17 -6.60
CA ILE A 3 -0.94 -13.86 -6.89
C ILE A 3 -1.68 -13.23 -8.08
N ARG A 4 -1.68 -11.89 -8.16
CA ARG A 4 -2.27 -11.13 -9.27
C ARG A 4 -1.54 -11.38 -10.59
N GLY A 5 -0.20 -11.45 -10.57
CA GLY A 5 0.62 -11.77 -11.74
C GLY A 5 0.35 -13.17 -12.31
N HIS A 6 -0.14 -14.09 -11.49
CA HIS A 6 -0.55 -15.44 -11.92
C HIS A 6 -2.04 -15.58 -12.29
N GLY A 7 -2.80 -14.47 -12.33
CA GLY A 7 -4.23 -14.50 -12.66
C GLY A 7 -5.10 -15.27 -11.64
N LYS A 8 -4.65 -15.33 -10.38
CA LYS A 8 -5.26 -16.14 -9.31
C LYS A 8 -5.99 -15.33 -8.24
N ILE A 9 -6.14 -14.02 -8.43
CA ILE A 9 -6.79 -13.13 -7.45
C ILE A 9 -8.24 -13.54 -7.13
N GLY A 10 -8.97 -14.07 -8.12
CA GLY A 10 -10.37 -14.49 -7.95
C GLY A 10 -10.59 -15.64 -6.98
N TYR A 11 -9.54 -16.34 -6.54
CA TYR A 11 -9.65 -17.34 -5.46
C TYR A 11 -9.71 -16.68 -4.07
N LEU A 12 -9.24 -15.43 -3.92
CA LEU A 12 -9.27 -14.68 -2.68
C LEU A 12 -10.55 -13.85 -2.52
N THR A 13 -11.15 -13.40 -3.62
CA THR A 13 -12.30 -12.47 -3.65
C THR A 13 -13.66 -13.15 -3.84
N GLU A 14 -13.75 -14.47 -3.61
CA GLU A 14 -14.92 -15.31 -3.94
C GLU A 14 -15.38 -15.32 -5.42
N ASP A 15 -14.73 -14.58 -6.34
CA ASP A 15 -15.11 -14.57 -7.77
C ASP A 15 -15.04 -15.94 -8.43
N LYS A 16 -14.17 -16.82 -7.90
CA LYS A 16 -14.08 -18.25 -8.25
C LYS A 16 -14.57 -19.09 -7.08
N LYS A 17 -15.85 -18.98 -6.74
CA LYS A 17 -16.51 -19.96 -5.86
C LYS A 17 -16.27 -21.37 -6.37
N ALA A 18 -16.21 -22.32 -5.44
CA ALA A 18 -16.31 -23.74 -5.74
C ALA A 18 -17.71 -24.01 -6.31
N LEU A 19 -17.94 -23.60 -7.56
CA LEU A 19 -19.15 -23.95 -8.28
C LEU A 19 -19.00 -25.43 -8.62
N ALA A 20 -19.90 -26.24 -8.08
CA ALA A 20 -20.06 -27.64 -8.39
C ALA A 20 -20.43 -27.79 -9.88
N LEU A 21 -19.42 -27.73 -10.75
CA LEU A 21 -19.52 -27.89 -12.20
C LEU A 21 -18.60 -29.04 -12.59
N GLU A 22 -19.11 -30.27 -12.54
CA GLU A 22 -18.40 -31.51 -12.87
C GLU A 22 -17.17 -31.82 -11.97
N GLU A 23 -16.94 -33.11 -11.67
CA GLU A 23 -15.79 -33.56 -10.85
C GLU A 23 -14.44 -33.07 -11.42
N SER A 24 -14.34 -32.95 -12.75
CA SER A 24 -13.12 -32.53 -13.46
C SER A 24 -12.73 -31.07 -13.18
N THR A 25 -13.72 -30.18 -13.04
CA THR A 25 -13.48 -28.76 -12.76
C THR A 25 -13.20 -28.53 -11.29
N TYR A 26 -13.84 -29.31 -10.40
CA TYR A 26 -13.59 -29.23 -8.96
C TYR A 26 -12.16 -29.63 -8.62
N ALA A 27 -11.65 -30.75 -9.16
CA ALA A 27 -10.27 -31.18 -8.93
C ALA A 27 -9.24 -30.11 -9.37
N THR A 28 -9.50 -29.45 -10.50
CA THR A 28 -8.66 -28.35 -11.01
C THR A 28 -8.74 -27.11 -10.12
N TRP A 29 -9.91 -26.82 -9.55
CA TRP A 29 -10.10 -25.73 -8.61
C TRP A 29 -9.37 -26.00 -7.29
N ASP A 30 -9.53 -27.20 -6.73
CA ASP A 30 -8.95 -27.61 -5.45
C ASP A 30 -7.42 -27.60 -5.46
N LEU A 31 -6.83 -28.08 -6.57
CA LEU A 31 -5.37 -28.02 -6.76
C LEU A 31 -4.86 -26.56 -6.75
N LYS A 32 -5.59 -25.64 -7.39
CA LYS A 32 -5.23 -24.22 -7.42
C LYS A 32 -5.48 -23.55 -6.07
N ASN A 33 -6.56 -23.90 -5.37
CA ASN A 33 -6.87 -23.44 -4.02
C ASN A 33 -5.73 -23.83 -3.05
N SER A 34 -5.37 -25.12 -3.01
CA SER A 34 -4.29 -25.66 -2.19
C SER A 34 -2.93 -25.02 -2.49
N MET A 35 -2.62 -24.80 -3.77
CA MET A 35 -1.38 -24.13 -4.19
C MET A 35 -1.27 -22.70 -3.64
N ILE A 36 -2.37 -21.92 -3.68
CA ILE A 36 -2.36 -20.54 -3.18
C ILE A 36 -2.34 -20.54 -1.64
N MET A 37 -3.03 -21.48 -0.98
CA MET A 37 -2.93 -21.65 0.47
C MET A 37 -1.49 -21.89 0.91
N THR A 38 -0.77 -22.81 0.26
CA THR A 38 0.65 -23.06 0.55
C THR A 38 1.50 -21.79 0.38
N TRP A 39 1.24 -20.99 -0.67
CA TRP A 39 1.94 -19.72 -0.85
C TRP A 39 1.66 -18.71 0.28
N LEU A 40 0.42 -18.64 0.76
CA LEU A 40 0.04 -17.75 1.85
C LEU A 40 0.64 -18.21 3.18
N ILE A 41 0.47 -19.47 3.54
CA ILE A 41 1.00 -20.06 4.79
C ILE A 41 2.52 -19.88 4.85
N ASN A 42 3.24 -20.15 3.76
CA ASN A 42 4.69 -19.97 3.70
C ASN A 42 5.16 -18.50 3.68
N SER A 43 4.24 -17.55 3.51
CA SER A 43 4.54 -16.11 3.54
C SER A 43 4.22 -15.45 4.88
N ILE A 44 3.57 -16.19 5.78
CA ILE A 44 3.20 -15.76 7.13
C ILE A 44 4.23 -16.33 8.10
N ASP A 45 4.47 -15.63 9.21
CA ASP A 45 5.33 -16.12 10.29
C ASP A 45 4.83 -17.47 10.82
N GLU A 46 5.74 -18.38 11.17
CA GLU A 46 5.41 -19.77 11.52
C GLU A 46 4.42 -19.84 12.70
N ASP A 47 4.62 -18.99 13.72
CA ASP A 47 3.78 -18.93 14.92
C ASP A 47 2.33 -18.53 14.58
N ILE A 48 2.15 -17.67 13.58
CA ILE A 48 0.84 -17.21 13.12
C ILE A 48 0.23 -18.25 12.17
N SER A 49 1.02 -18.76 11.23
CA SER A 49 0.59 -19.65 10.14
C SER A 49 -0.05 -20.96 10.63
N SER A 50 0.39 -21.46 11.78
CA SER A 50 -0.14 -22.68 12.41
C SER A 50 -1.65 -22.62 12.67
N ASN A 51 -2.18 -21.43 12.98
CA ASN A 51 -3.60 -21.20 13.22
C ASN A 51 -4.45 -21.29 11.93
N TYR A 52 -3.80 -21.25 10.77
CA TYR A 52 -4.46 -21.19 9.46
C TYR A 52 -4.41 -22.51 8.67
N MET A 53 -3.72 -23.53 9.18
CA MET A 53 -3.58 -24.82 8.48
C MET A 53 -4.90 -25.60 8.34
N CYS A 54 -5.90 -25.30 9.15
CA CYS A 54 -7.18 -26.01 9.16
C CYS A 54 -8.26 -25.42 8.23
N TYR A 55 -7.97 -24.33 7.53
CA TYR A 55 -8.94 -23.75 6.59
C TYR A 55 -9.11 -24.61 5.34
N SER A 56 -10.33 -24.68 4.84
CA SER A 56 -10.66 -25.50 3.67
C SER A 56 -10.45 -24.74 2.36
N THR A 57 -10.58 -23.42 2.40
CA THR A 57 -10.42 -22.56 1.23
C THR A 57 -9.45 -21.42 1.51
N VAL A 58 -8.76 -21.00 0.45
CA VAL A 58 -7.85 -19.86 0.51
C VAL A 58 -8.58 -18.55 0.79
N ASN A 59 -9.86 -18.45 0.40
CA ASN A 59 -10.70 -17.31 0.71
C ASN A 59 -10.97 -17.22 2.22
N GLU A 60 -11.41 -18.30 2.87
CA GLU A 60 -11.62 -18.30 4.34
C GLU A 60 -10.33 -17.96 5.10
N LEU A 61 -9.20 -18.53 4.69
CA LEU A 61 -7.89 -18.23 5.26
C LEU A 61 -7.57 -16.74 5.13
N TRP A 62 -7.74 -16.18 3.92
CA TRP A 62 -7.44 -14.79 3.63
C TRP A 62 -8.35 -13.84 4.39
N ASP A 63 -9.65 -14.10 4.44
CA ASP A 63 -10.63 -13.25 5.11
C ASP A 63 -10.39 -13.22 6.62
N ASN A 64 -10.05 -14.36 7.23
CA ASN A 64 -9.72 -14.40 8.65
C ASN A 64 -8.37 -13.72 8.97
N ALA A 65 -7.34 -13.97 8.16
CA ALA A 65 -6.05 -13.30 8.32
C ALA A 65 -6.19 -11.77 8.18
N ASN A 66 -6.97 -11.32 7.19
CA ASN A 66 -7.28 -9.91 7.01
C ASN A 66 -8.11 -9.37 8.19
N GLN A 67 -9.06 -10.12 8.74
CA GLN A 67 -9.82 -9.66 9.91
C GLN A 67 -8.94 -9.49 11.17
N MET A 68 -7.97 -10.39 11.39
CA MET A 68 -7.15 -10.37 12.60
C MET A 68 -5.93 -9.45 12.53
N TYR A 69 -5.32 -9.34 11.35
CA TYR A 69 -4.03 -8.67 11.16
C TYR A 69 -4.07 -7.52 10.17
N SER A 70 -5.23 -7.19 9.60
CA SER A 70 -5.30 -6.00 8.77
C SER A 70 -5.18 -4.76 9.63
N ASP A 71 -4.26 -3.92 9.21
CA ASP A 71 -4.06 -2.60 9.78
C ASP A 71 -5.04 -1.57 9.20
N LEU A 72 -5.91 -1.93 8.23
CA LEU A 72 -6.91 -1.00 7.70
C LEU A 72 -7.78 -0.44 8.82
N GLY A 73 -7.79 0.89 8.94
CA GLY A 73 -8.53 1.61 9.98
C GLY A 73 -7.79 1.78 11.32
N ASN A 74 -6.55 1.29 11.45
CA ASN A 74 -5.76 1.45 12.67
C ASN A 74 -5.25 2.89 12.82
N GLN A 75 -6.04 3.73 13.50
CA GLN A 75 -5.70 5.14 13.76
C GLN A 75 -4.39 5.31 14.56
N SER A 76 -3.96 4.31 15.34
CA SER A 76 -2.67 4.35 16.04
C SER A 76 -1.50 4.31 15.06
N GLN A 77 -1.58 3.48 14.02
CA GLN A 77 -0.53 3.43 13.00
C GLN A 77 -0.52 4.68 12.13
N VAL A 78 -1.70 5.23 11.79
CA VAL A 78 -1.79 6.53 11.11
C VAL A 78 -1.09 7.61 11.95
N TYR A 79 -1.30 7.61 13.27
CA TYR A 79 -0.62 8.53 14.17
C TYR A 79 0.90 8.30 14.20
N GLU A 80 1.38 7.07 14.32
CA GLU A 80 2.82 6.75 14.29
C GLU A 80 3.49 7.15 12.97
N LEU A 81 2.84 6.88 11.83
CA LEU A 81 3.34 7.29 10.52
C LEU A 81 3.36 8.82 10.39
N THR A 82 2.36 9.50 10.94
CA THR A 82 2.30 10.96 10.96
C THR A 82 3.42 11.56 11.83
N LEU A 83 3.73 10.95 12.97
CA LEU A 83 4.87 11.35 13.80
C LEU A 83 6.19 11.18 13.04
N LYS A 84 6.43 10.01 12.43
CA LYS A 84 7.62 9.75 11.60
C LYS A 84 7.74 10.76 10.46
N LEU A 85 6.62 11.18 9.88
CA LEU A 85 6.59 12.19 8.82
C LEU A 85 7.01 13.59 9.33
N GLY A 86 6.69 13.93 10.59
CA GLY A 86 7.11 15.20 11.20
C GLY A 86 8.56 15.20 11.68
N GLU A 87 9.15 14.03 11.90
CA GLU A 87 10.53 13.87 12.38
C GLU A 87 11.56 13.67 11.27
N ILE A 88 11.14 13.49 10.02
CA ILE A 88 12.05 13.24 8.90
C ILE A 88 12.61 14.55 8.33
N TRP A 89 13.93 14.60 8.22
CA TRP A 89 14.67 15.72 7.64
C TRP A 89 15.74 15.16 6.69
N GLN A 90 16.12 15.94 5.68
CA GLN A 90 17.18 15.55 4.75
C GLN A 90 18.52 15.42 5.47
N CYS A 91 18.82 16.32 6.42
CA CYS A 91 20.13 16.41 7.07
C CYS A 91 21.26 16.46 6.02
N ASP A 92 22.24 15.55 6.11
CA ASP A 92 23.37 15.42 5.19
C ASP A 92 23.14 14.37 4.09
N ASP A 93 21.95 13.77 4.02
CA ASP A 93 21.62 12.77 2.99
C ASP A 93 21.34 13.42 1.62
N MET A 94 21.47 12.63 0.55
CA MET A 94 21.06 13.05 -0.79
C MET A 94 19.55 13.33 -0.84
N VAL A 95 19.15 14.40 -1.56
CA VAL A 95 17.74 14.78 -1.79
C VAL A 95 16.90 13.61 -2.31
N THR A 96 17.48 12.78 -3.19
CA THR A 96 16.80 11.59 -3.74
C THR A 96 16.52 10.51 -2.69
N LYS A 97 17.47 10.29 -1.76
CA LYS A 97 17.30 9.34 -0.66
C LYS A 97 16.21 9.83 0.31
N TYR A 98 16.27 11.11 0.67
CA TYR A 98 15.25 11.77 1.49
C TYR A 98 13.85 11.69 0.85
N PHE A 99 13.72 12.05 -0.43
CA PHE A 99 12.47 11.96 -1.17
C PHE A 99 11.90 10.53 -1.19
N ASN A 100 12.75 9.53 -1.42
CA ASN A 100 12.30 8.13 -1.43
C ASN A 100 11.78 7.68 -0.07
N SER A 101 12.39 8.13 1.04
CA SER A 101 11.90 7.84 2.39
C SER A 101 10.55 8.49 2.66
N LEU A 102 10.38 9.77 2.29
CA LEU A 102 9.09 10.46 2.37
C LEU A 102 8.02 9.78 1.52
N LYS A 103 8.35 9.42 0.28
CA LYS A 103 7.44 8.75 -0.64
C LYS A 103 6.89 7.45 -0.05
N ARG A 104 7.73 6.66 0.63
CA ARG A 104 7.29 5.43 1.32
C ARG A 104 6.26 5.74 2.40
N LEU A 105 6.54 6.72 3.28
CA LEU A 105 5.61 7.12 4.34
C LEU A 105 4.27 7.62 3.78
N TRP A 106 4.27 8.40 2.69
CA TRP A 106 3.04 8.84 2.04
C TRP A 106 2.26 7.68 1.42
N GLN A 107 2.95 6.71 0.81
CA GLN A 107 2.32 5.51 0.26
C GLN A 107 1.66 4.68 1.36
N ASP A 108 2.34 4.51 2.50
CA ASP A 108 1.80 3.80 3.65
C ASP A 108 0.57 4.53 4.21
N LEU A 109 0.63 5.85 4.39
CA LEU A 109 -0.53 6.66 4.83
C LEU A 109 -1.73 6.55 3.88
N ASN A 110 -1.51 6.46 2.56
CA ASN A 110 -2.60 6.27 1.61
C ASN A 110 -3.30 4.92 1.74
N LEU A 111 -2.63 3.88 2.27
CA LEU A 111 -3.27 2.58 2.49
C LEU A 111 -4.41 2.66 3.52
N PHE A 112 -4.35 3.65 4.42
CA PHE A 112 -5.38 3.89 5.44
C PHE A 112 -6.48 4.86 4.97
N ASN A 113 -6.37 5.42 3.76
CA ASN A 113 -7.42 6.26 3.19
C ASN A 113 -8.45 5.39 2.47
N ASP A 114 -9.41 4.87 3.23
CA ASP A 114 -10.50 4.01 2.76
C ASP A 114 -11.79 4.80 2.41
N TYR A 115 -11.72 6.14 2.44
CA TYR A 115 -12.90 6.96 2.24
C TYR A 115 -13.42 6.89 0.80
N GLU A 116 -14.64 6.38 0.64
CA GLU A 116 -15.35 6.38 -0.63
C GLU A 116 -15.96 7.75 -0.94
N TRP A 117 -15.33 8.47 -1.88
CA TRP A 117 -15.80 9.78 -2.32
C TRP A 117 -17.12 9.68 -3.08
N LYS A 118 -18.11 10.48 -2.66
CA LYS A 118 -19.42 10.58 -3.31
C LYS A 118 -19.38 11.32 -4.66
N SER A 119 -18.39 12.19 -4.85
CA SER A 119 -18.18 12.97 -6.06
C SER A 119 -16.77 12.78 -6.58
N THR A 120 -16.64 12.50 -7.87
CA THR A 120 -15.35 12.41 -8.56
C THR A 120 -14.60 13.74 -8.51
N GLU A 121 -15.31 14.87 -8.52
CA GLU A 121 -14.70 16.20 -8.46
C GLU A 121 -14.07 16.46 -7.08
N ASP A 122 -14.77 16.10 -6.01
CA ASP A 122 -14.25 16.23 -4.64
C ASP A 122 -13.07 15.28 -4.39
N ALA A 123 -13.14 14.05 -4.91
CA ALA A 123 -12.03 13.10 -4.87
C ALA A 123 -10.77 13.69 -5.54
N ASN A 124 -10.93 14.27 -6.73
CA ASN A 124 -9.85 14.92 -7.46
C ASN A 124 -9.33 16.17 -6.74
N HIS A 125 -10.21 16.95 -6.12
CA HIS A 125 -9.82 18.12 -5.34
C HIS A 125 -9.02 17.70 -4.12
N ASN A 126 -9.50 16.74 -3.34
CA ASN A 126 -8.79 16.22 -2.16
C ASN A 126 -7.43 15.65 -2.54
N LYS A 127 -7.33 14.90 -3.64
CA LYS A 127 -6.05 14.40 -4.15
C LYS A 127 -5.04 15.54 -4.38
N LYS A 128 -5.48 16.65 -4.99
CA LYS A 128 -4.62 17.84 -5.19
C LYS A 128 -4.22 18.49 -3.87
N VAL A 129 -5.13 18.56 -2.91
CA VAL A 129 -4.84 19.12 -1.57
C VAL A 129 -3.81 18.26 -0.84
N VAL A 130 -3.95 16.93 -0.89
CA VAL A 130 -2.99 15.98 -0.28
C VAL A 130 -1.62 16.06 -0.97
N GLU A 131 -1.58 16.08 -2.31
CA GLU A 131 -0.34 16.25 -3.08
C GLU A 131 0.37 17.56 -2.70
N ALA A 132 -0.37 18.66 -2.54
CA ALA A 132 0.20 19.92 -2.08
C ALA A 132 0.80 19.81 -0.66
N HIS A 133 0.10 19.16 0.28
CA HIS A 133 0.63 18.91 1.63
C HIS A 133 1.93 18.10 1.62
N TRP A 134 2.02 17.05 0.79
CA TRP A 134 3.25 16.28 0.64
C TRP A 134 4.42 17.12 0.11
N ILE A 135 4.13 17.99 -0.85
CA ILE A 135 5.13 18.93 -1.37
C ILE A 135 5.62 19.87 -0.26
N TYR A 136 4.71 20.43 0.55
CA TYR A 136 5.09 21.26 1.68
C TYR A 136 5.97 20.51 2.69
N ASN A 137 5.59 19.28 3.06
CA ASN A 137 6.39 18.44 3.96
C ASN A 137 7.79 18.16 3.40
N PHE A 138 7.89 17.90 2.09
CA PHE A 138 9.18 17.70 1.43
C PHE A 138 10.08 18.93 1.61
N PHE A 139 9.57 20.13 1.28
CA PHE A 139 10.35 21.36 1.40
C PHE A 139 10.68 21.72 2.85
N ALA A 140 9.76 21.51 3.79
CA ALA A 140 9.97 21.80 5.20
C ALA A 140 11.17 21.05 5.79
N GLY A 141 11.40 19.80 5.36
CA GLY A 141 12.51 18.98 5.83
C GLY A 141 13.80 19.07 5.01
N LEU A 142 13.87 19.90 3.96
CA LEU A 142 15.11 20.08 3.19
C LEU A 142 16.17 20.83 4.00
N ASN A 143 17.44 20.52 3.75
CA ASN A 143 18.54 21.23 4.39
C ASN A 143 18.65 22.67 3.82
N VAL A 144 18.71 23.66 4.72
CA VAL A 144 18.71 25.10 4.42
C VAL A 144 19.87 25.52 3.51
N GLU A 145 21.03 24.85 3.59
CA GLU A 145 22.14 25.17 2.70
C GLU A 145 21.83 24.86 1.23
N LEU A 146 21.14 23.75 0.95
CA LEU A 146 20.68 23.41 -0.41
C LEU A 146 19.56 24.33 -0.89
N MET A 147 18.64 24.73 0.01
CA MET A 147 17.58 25.68 -0.33
C MET A 147 18.16 27.03 -0.77
N ARG A 148 19.24 27.50 -0.12
CA ARG A 148 19.84 28.81 -0.42
C ARG A 148 20.59 28.88 -1.76
N TYR A 149 21.06 27.75 -2.29
CA TYR A 149 21.76 27.70 -3.58
C TYR A 149 20.84 27.43 -4.77
N GLU A 150 19.66 26.83 -4.57
CA GLU A 150 18.82 26.37 -5.67
C GLU A 150 17.33 26.79 -5.54
N GLU A 151 17.04 27.86 -4.80
CA GLU A 151 15.68 28.40 -4.57
C GLU A 151 14.87 28.60 -5.88
N GLY A 152 15.52 29.07 -6.96
CA GLY A 152 14.88 29.23 -8.28
C GLY A 152 14.88 27.98 -9.17
N LEU A 153 15.84 27.07 -8.98
CA LEU A 153 16.03 25.90 -9.85
C LEU A 153 15.25 24.68 -9.33
N LEU A 154 15.25 24.45 -8.01
CA LEU A 154 14.45 23.40 -7.36
C LEU A 154 12.96 23.69 -7.51
N ALA A 155 12.53 24.95 -7.31
CA ALA A 155 11.13 25.33 -7.45
C ALA A 155 10.60 25.12 -8.88
N SER A 156 11.41 25.38 -9.92
CA SER A 156 10.99 25.27 -11.32
C SER A 156 11.16 23.86 -11.90
N LEU A 157 12.16 23.08 -11.47
CA LEU A 157 12.43 21.74 -12.00
C LEU A 157 11.81 20.61 -11.17
N LEU A 158 11.77 20.73 -9.84
CA LEU A 158 11.26 19.66 -8.99
C LEU A 158 9.74 19.68 -8.88
N PHE A 159 9.08 20.84 -8.77
CA PHE A 159 7.61 20.87 -8.64
C PHE A 159 6.89 20.10 -9.77
N PRO A 160 7.16 20.35 -11.07
CA PRO A 160 6.46 19.64 -12.13
C PRO A 160 6.82 18.15 -12.18
N ARG A 161 8.04 17.77 -11.76
CA ARG A 161 8.51 16.38 -11.75
C ARG A 161 7.94 15.60 -10.56
N LEU A 162 7.88 16.21 -9.39
CA LEU A 162 7.29 15.64 -8.18
C LEU A 162 5.79 15.43 -8.38
N VAL A 163 5.08 16.42 -8.93
CA VAL A 163 3.65 16.28 -9.30
C VAL A 163 3.46 15.10 -10.28
N LYS A 164 4.30 14.96 -11.31
CA LYS A 164 4.25 13.81 -12.23
C LYS A 164 4.58 12.46 -11.56
N LEU A 165 5.43 12.44 -10.53
CA LEU A 165 5.85 11.21 -9.82
C LEU A 165 4.87 10.76 -8.73
N LEU A 166 3.99 11.65 -8.29
CA LEU A 166 2.91 11.39 -7.34
C LEU A 166 1.59 10.98 -8.04
N GLN A 167 1.45 11.30 -9.33
CA GLN A 167 0.28 10.96 -10.15
C GLN A 167 0.36 9.59 -10.85
N ARG A 168 1.48 8.84 -10.70
CA ARG A 168 1.65 7.47 -11.19
C ARG A 168 1.54 6.47 -10.05
#